data_AF-T0MKK8-F1
#
_entry.id   AF-T0MKK8-F1
#
_cell.length_a   1.000
_cell.length_b   1.000
_cell.length_c   1.000
_cell.angle_alpha   90.00
_cell.angle_beta   90.00
_cell.angle_gamma   90.00
#
_symmetry.space_group_name_H-M   'P 1'
#
loop_
_entity.id
_entity.type
_entity.pdbx_description
1 polymer ?
#
loop_
_entity_poly.entity_id
_entity_poly.type
_entity_poly.pdbx_seq_one_letter_code
_entity_poly.pdbx_strand_id
1 'polypeptide(L)'
;MRKTNSLGISNLTKSVTVKAIADAFSKYEDKIIGIKITQVKGKFGKSRTVGIVEFDDVTIVEEIVGQENITIGEETFHVYFSKNQSSVEKVTVSDKKLYIRIPKDLRDLDLNEMLGDCKISTTKNDSGIVFAEFDTPDKQEQALEKLANYEVDGKKVRASKAFDKVFPVKTRNRSE
;
A
#
# COMPACT_ATOMS: atom_id res chain seq x y z
N MET A 1 -27.11 5.70 10.15
CA MET A 1 -25.95 5.68 9.24
C MET A 1 -25.24 4.33 9.37
N ARG A 2 -24.85 3.69 8.28
CA ARG A 2 -24.06 2.44 8.37
C ARG A 2 -22.62 2.81 8.70
N LYS A 3 -22.19 2.61 9.95
CA LYS A 3 -20.77 2.70 10.33
C LYS A 3 -20.04 1.51 9.71
N THR A 4 -19.06 1.80 8.86
CA THR A 4 -18.20 0.81 8.21
C THR A 4 -16.78 1.36 8.24
N ASN A 5 -15.80 0.48 8.43
CA ASN A 5 -14.40 0.85 8.35
C ASN A 5 -13.85 0.64 6.92
N SER A 6 -14.72 0.32 5.95
CA SER A 6 -14.36 0.12 4.55
C SER A 6 -14.82 1.30 3.69
N LEU A 7 -13.85 1.98 3.07
CA LEU A 7 -14.05 2.98 2.03
C LEU A 7 -14.02 2.32 0.65
N GLY A 8 -14.97 2.66 -0.21
CA GLY A 8 -14.99 2.28 -1.62
C GLY A 8 -14.59 3.46 -2.51
N ILE A 9 -13.80 3.18 -3.54
CA ILE A 9 -13.35 4.13 -4.56
C ILE A 9 -13.83 3.63 -5.91
N SER A 10 -14.63 4.42 -6.60
CA SER A 10 -15.33 3.98 -7.82
C SER A 10 -14.52 4.27 -9.09
N ASN A 11 -14.70 3.41 -10.10
CA ASN A 11 -14.23 3.62 -11.48
C ASN A 11 -12.72 3.90 -11.61
N LEU A 12 -11.89 3.17 -10.85
CA LEU A 12 -10.44 3.29 -10.97
C LEU A 12 -9.98 2.99 -12.39
N THR A 13 -9.08 3.81 -12.91
CA THR A 13 -8.37 3.55 -14.17
C THR A 13 -7.31 2.46 -13.98
N LYS A 14 -6.87 1.83 -15.08
CA LYS A 14 -5.87 0.74 -15.02
C LYS A 14 -4.49 1.19 -14.54
N SER A 15 -4.21 2.49 -14.57
CA SER A 15 -2.99 3.12 -14.09
C SER A 15 -2.93 3.24 -12.57
N VAL A 16 -4.08 3.27 -11.88
CA VAL A 16 -4.11 3.40 -10.42
C VAL A 16 -3.58 2.14 -9.76
N THR A 17 -2.53 2.30 -8.96
CA THR A 17 -1.88 1.23 -8.20
C THR A 17 -2.26 1.28 -6.73
N VAL A 18 -2.01 0.17 -6.00
CA VAL A 18 -2.16 0.14 -4.53
C VAL A 18 -1.32 1.23 -3.87
N LYS A 19 -0.09 1.45 -4.36
CA LYS A 19 0.78 2.52 -3.87
C LYS A 19 0.14 3.90 -4.07
N ALA A 20 -0.41 4.18 -5.25
CA ALA A 20 -1.05 5.47 -5.51
C ALA A 20 -2.25 5.71 -4.58
N ILE A 21 -3.03 4.66 -4.28
CA ILE A 21 -4.11 4.73 -3.29
C ILE A 21 -3.55 5.02 -1.90
N ALA A 22 -2.51 4.30 -1.46
CA ALA A 22 -1.89 4.52 -0.16
C ALA A 22 -1.32 5.94 -0.02
N ASP A 23 -0.61 6.43 -1.05
CA ASP A 23 -0.06 7.78 -1.09
C ASP A 23 -1.18 8.84 -0.94
N ALA A 24 -2.33 8.63 -1.59
CA ALA A 24 -3.50 9.52 -1.49
C ALA A 24 -4.15 9.53 -0.08
N PHE A 25 -3.92 8.48 0.71
CA PHE A 25 -4.37 8.38 2.11
C PHE A 25 -3.21 8.45 3.10
N SER A 26 -2.07 9.03 2.73
CA SER A 26 -0.87 9.14 3.58
C SER A 26 -1.12 9.81 4.93
N LYS A 27 -2.09 10.74 5.03
CA LYS A 27 -2.57 11.32 6.30
C LYS A 27 -3.03 10.25 7.32
N TYR A 28 -3.46 9.09 6.83
CA TYR A 28 -4.02 7.99 7.61
C TYR A 28 -3.17 6.71 7.48
N GLU A 29 -1.90 6.81 7.07
CA GLU A 29 -1.09 5.64 6.72
C GLU A 29 -1.03 4.59 7.85
N ASP A 30 -0.89 5.04 9.10
CA ASP A 30 -0.86 4.19 10.31
C ASP A 30 -2.21 3.57 10.66
N LYS A 31 -3.29 4.06 10.03
CA LYS A 31 -4.68 3.61 10.22
C LYS A 31 -5.14 2.67 9.11
N ILE A 32 -4.38 2.54 8.01
CA ILE A 32 -4.74 1.65 6.90
C ILE A 32 -4.48 0.19 7.29
N ILE A 33 -5.56 -0.57 7.48
CA ILE A 33 -5.50 -2.02 7.70
C ILE A 33 -5.28 -2.76 6.39
N GLY A 34 -5.80 -2.25 5.27
CA GLY A 34 -5.56 -2.91 3.99
C GLY A 34 -6.16 -2.22 2.78
N ILE A 35 -5.56 -2.47 1.63
CA ILE A 35 -5.97 -1.94 0.33
C ILE A 35 -6.21 -3.11 -0.63
N LYS A 36 -7.27 -3.00 -1.42
CA LYS A 36 -7.60 -3.96 -2.47
C LYS A 36 -8.12 -3.25 -3.71
N ILE A 37 -7.66 -3.68 -4.89
CA ILE A 37 -8.24 -3.31 -6.19
C ILE A 37 -8.96 -4.53 -6.74
N THR A 38 -10.24 -4.38 -7.10
CA THR A 38 -11.06 -5.49 -7.61
C THR A 38 -11.94 -5.07 -8.76
N GLN A 39 -12.23 -6.00 -9.68
CA GLN A 39 -13.26 -5.81 -10.68
C GLN A 39 -14.64 -6.17 -10.10
N VAL A 40 -15.63 -5.34 -10.36
CA VAL A 40 -17.03 -5.55 -9.99
C VAL A 40 -17.85 -5.57 -11.27
N LYS A 41 -18.68 -6.60 -11.44
CA LYS A 41 -19.65 -6.66 -12.54
C LYS A 41 -20.72 -5.58 -12.35
N GLY A 42 -20.81 -4.66 -13.30
CA GLY A 42 -21.90 -3.68 -13.37
C GLY A 42 -23.16 -4.26 -14.01
N LYS A 43 -24.20 -3.43 -14.09
CA LYS A 43 -25.40 -3.75 -14.88
C LYS A 43 -25.01 -3.87 -16.36
N PHE A 44 -25.61 -4.82 -17.08
CA PHE A 44 -25.37 -5.08 -18.50
C PHE A 44 -23.96 -5.57 -18.87
N GLY A 45 -23.29 -6.28 -17.96
CA GLY A 45 -22.02 -6.96 -18.27
C GLY A 45 -20.78 -6.06 -18.32
N LYS A 46 -20.91 -4.74 -18.16
CA LYS A 46 -19.76 -3.83 -18.03
C LYS A 46 -19.10 -4.03 -16.67
N SER A 47 -17.85 -4.50 -16.65
CA SER A 47 -17.03 -4.53 -15.44
C SER A 47 -16.48 -3.14 -15.13
N ARG A 48 -16.46 -2.75 -13.86
CA ARG A 48 -15.74 -1.58 -13.36
C ARG A 48 -14.70 -1.98 -12.33
N THR A 49 -13.56 -1.29 -12.32
CA THR A 49 -12.55 -1.47 -11.28
C THR A 49 -12.91 -0.58 -10.09
N VAL A 50 -12.83 -1.14 -8.89
CA VAL A 50 -13.03 -0.41 -7.64
C VAL A 50 -11.85 -0.61 -6.70
N GLY A 51 -11.50 0.44 -5.98
CA GLY A 51 -10.59 0.37 -4.84
C GLY A 51 -11.38 0.17 -3.55
N ILE A 52 -10.84 -0.60 -2.63
CA ILE A 52 -11.33 -0.73 -1.26
C ILE A 52 -10.17 -0.41 -0.33
N VAL A 53 -10.39 0.50 0.60
CA VAL A 53 -9.43 0.84 1.66
C VAL A 53 -10.12 0.55 2.99
N GLU A 54 -9.48 -0.22 3.84
CA GLU A 54 -9.94 -0.52 5.18
C GLU A 54 -9.10 0.22 6.21
N PHE A 55 -9.77 0.87 7.14
CA PHE A 55 -9.14 1.58 8.24
C PHE A 55 -9.40 0.86 9.58
N ASP A 56 -8.57 1.13 10.59
CA ASP A 56 -8.80 0.71 11.97
C ASP A 56 -9.84 1.60 12.70
N ASP A 57 -10.15 2.77 12.13
CA ASP A 57 -11.14 3.70 12.65
C ASP A 57 -12.28 3.95 11.63
N VAL A 58 -13.52 3.79 12.11
CA VAL A 58 -14.75 4.03 11.32
C VAL A 58 -14.99 5.51 11.03
N THR A 59 -14.48 6.42 11.86
CA THR A 59 -14.71 7.87 11.73
C THR A 59 -13.97 8.45 10.52
N ILE A 60 -12.83 7.86 10.14
CA ILE A 60 -12.05 8.22 8.95
C ILE A 60 -12.90 8.05 7.68
N VAL A 61 -13.67 6.97 7.60
CA VAL A 61 -14.54 6.72 6.43
C VAL A 61 -15.64 7.76 6.34
N GLU A 62 -16.22 8.17 7.48
CA GLU A 62 -17.24 9.23 7.52
C GLU A 62 -16.67 10.58 7.06
N GLU A 63 -15.46 10.94 7.52
CA GLU A 63 -14.77 12.16 7.09
C GLU A 63 -14.51 12.15 5.58
N ILE A 64 -13.93 11.07 5.05
CA ILE A 64 -13.57 10.97 3.63
C ILE A 64 -14.82 10.94 2.74
N VAL A 65 -15.86 10.17 3.10
CA VAL A 65 -17.09 10.13 2.29
C VAL A 65 -17.79 11.49 2.30
N GLY A 66 -17.67 12.28 3.37
CA GLY A 66 -18.17 13.66 3.42
C GLY A 66 -17.51 14.60 2.40
N GLN A 67 -16.34 14.24 1.86
CA GLN A 67 -15.66 15.00 0.80
C GLN A 67 -16.15 14.64 -0.61
N GLU A 68 -16.98 13.59 -0.74
CA GLU A 68 -17.53 13.00 -1.97
C GLU A 68 -16.50 12.42 -2.96
N ASN A 69 -15.34 13.05 -3.10
CA ASN A 69 -14.30 12.70 -4.05
C ASN A 69 -12.91 12.74 -3.41
N ILE A 70 -11.99 11.94 -3.94
CA ILE A 70 -10.58 11.93 -3.58
C ILE A 70 -9.71 12.02 -4.84
N THR A 71 -8.58 12.70 -4.74
CA THR A 71 -7.58 12.76 -5.81
C THR A 71 -6.53 11.68 -5.61
N ILE A 72 -6.30 10.86 -6.63
CA ILE A 72 -5.26 9.82 -6.65
C ILE A 72 -4.40 10.05 -7.89
N GLY A 73 -3.14 10.48 -7.69
CA GLY A 73 -2.32 10.97 -8.78
C GLY A 73 -2.90 12.26 -9.36
N GLU A 74 -3.20 12.27 -10.66
CA GLU A 74 -3.79 13.42 -11.38
C GLU A 74 -5.30 13.27 -11.61
N GLU A 75 -5.90 12.17 -11.13
CA GLU A 75 -7.30 11.83 -11.38
C GLU A 75 -8.14 11.93 -10.10
N THR A 76 -9.41 12.32 -10.25
CA THR A 76 -10.37 12.44 -9.15
C THR A 76 -11.42 11.34 -9.22
N PHE A 77 -11.67 10.68 -8.09
CA PHE A 77 -12.55 9.53 -7.98
C PHE A 77 -13.60 9.72 -6.89
N HIS A 78 -14.84 9.31 -7.18
CA HIS A 78 -15.92 9.33 -6.20
C HIS A 78 -15.72 8.22 -5.14
N VAL A 79 -15.88 8.61 -3.87
CA VAL A 79 -15.76 7.74 -2.70
C VAL A 79 -17.12 7.40 -2.10
N TYR A 80 -17.25 6.23 -1.49
CA TYR A 80 -18.52 5.78 -0.90
C TYR A 80 -18.30 4.81 0.26
N PHE A 81 -19.31 4.68 1.13
CA PHE A 81 -19.31 3.62 2.14
C PHE A 81 -19.36 2.24 1.48
N SER A 82 -18.27 1.49 1.59
CA SER A 82 -18.24 0.10 1.15
C SER A 82 -18.75 -0.82 2.27
N LYS A 83 -19.41 -1.91 1.89
CA LYS A 83 -19.67 -2.99 2.85
C LYS A 83 -18.34 -3.62 3.24
N ASN A 84 -18.19 -4.00 4.51
CA ASN A 84 -17.07 -4.82 4.95
C ASN A 84 -17.04 -6.09 4.10
N GLN A 85 -16.03 -6.17 3.23
CA GLN A 85 -15.75 -7.38 2.49
C GLN A 85 -14.67 -8.10 3.27
N SER A 86 -15.04 -9.20 3.94
CA SER A 86 -14.09 -10.21 4.42
C SER A 86 -13.38 -10.81 3.19
N SER A 87 -12.42 -10.07 2.63
CA SER A 87 -11.76 -10.44 1.39
C SER A 87 -10.63 -11.41 1.67
N VAL A 88 -10.48 -12.37 0.75
CA VAL A 88 -9.52 -13.49 0.80
C VAL A 88 -8.08 -13.06 0.46
N GLU A 89 -7.89 -11.86 -0.08
CA GLU A 89 -6.57 -11.29 -0.37
C GLU A 89 -6.68 -9.78 -0.22
N LYS A 90 -5.89 -9.24 0.70
CA LYS A 90 -5.68 -7.81 0.93
C LYS A 90 -4.19 -7.53 0.88
N VAL A 91 -3.85 -6.29 0.62
CA VAL A 91 -2.48 -5.82 0.72
C VAL A 91 -2.39 -4.87 1.90
N THR A 92 -1.47 -5.10 2.81
CA THR A 92 -1.25 -4.25 4.00
C THR A 92 0.06 -3.53 3.87
N VAL A 93 0.16 -2.33 4.44
CA VAL A 93 1.45 -1.66 4.58
C VAL A 93 2.29 -2.50 5.55
N SER A 94 3.51 -2.82 5.15
CA SER A 94 4.44 -3.58 6.00
C SER A 94 5.01 -2.68 7.07
N ASP A 95 4.98 -3.14 8.32
CA ASP A 95 5.61 -2.47 9.46
C ASP A 95 7.14 -2.68 9.47
N LYS A 96 7.64 -3.67 8.72
CA LYS A 96 9.04 -4.11 8.80
C LYS A 96 9.75 -4.16 7.46
N LYS A 97 9.07 -3.83 6.36
CA LYS A 97 9.65 -3.99 5.02
C LYS A 97 9.58 -2.72 4.21
N LEU A 98 10.65 -2.41 3.51
CA LEU A 98 10.76 -1.30 2.57
C LEU A 98 10.72 -1.78 1.13
N TYR A 99 10.09 -0.98 0.27
CA TYR A 99 10.24 -1.01 -1.18
C TYR A 99 11.23 0.07 -1.58
N ILE A 100 12.31 -0.31 -2.25
CA ILE A 100 13.40 0.58 -2.65
C ILE A 100 13.55 0.51 -4.17
N ARG A 101 13.48 1.67 -4.83
CA ARG A 101 13.75 1.84 -6.25
C ARG A 101 15.07 2.58 -6.44
N ILE A 102 16.06 1.88 -6.96
CA ILE A 102 17.43 2.34 -7.17
C ILE A 102 17.62 2.69 -8.66
N PRO A 103 18.07 3.91 -8.97
CA PRO A 103 18.47 4.30 -10.33
C PRO A 103 19.57 3.39 -10.88
N LYS A 104 19.65 3.22 -12.21
CA LYS A 104 20.64 2.33 -12.84
C LYS A 104 22.08 2.61 -12.40
N ASP A 105 22.40 3.89 -12.26
CA ASP A 105 23.75 4.36 -11.97
C ASP A 105 24.13 4.19 -10.49
N LEU A 106 23.17 3.81 -9.64
CA LEU A 106 23.37 3.59 -8.21
C LEU A 106 23.16 2.11 -7.84
N ARG A 107 23.15 1.19 -8.81
CA ARG A 107 22.85 -0.23 -8.54
C ARG A 107 23.93 -0.95 -7.75
N ASP A 108 25.14 -0.43 -7.75
CA ASP A 108 26.28 -0.96 -6.99
C ASP A 108 26.29 -0.49 -5.53
N LEU A 109 25.25 0.22 -5.07
CA LEU A 109 25.12 0.61 -3.66
C LEU A 109 25.07 -0.61 -2.76
N ASP A 110 25.95 -0.63 -1.75
CA ASP A 110 25.91 -1.63 -0.68
C ASP A 110 24.81 -1.28 0.32
N LEU A 111 23.61 -1.77 0.04
CA LEU A 111 22.46 -1.59 0.92
C LEU A 111 22.64 -2.26 2.30
N ASN A 112 23.44 -3.33 2.42
CA ASN A 112 23.68 -3.94 3.73
C ASN A 112 24.54 -3.02 4.60
N GLU A 113 25.56 -2.38 4.00
CA GLU A 113 26.36 -1.38 4.71
C GLU A 113 25.51 -0.16 5.11
N MET A 114 24.64 0.31 4.21
CA MET A 114 23.81 1.50 4.46
C MET A 114 22.68 1.28 5.47
N LEU A 115 21.98 0.16 5.37
CA LEU A 115 20.76 -0.12 6.14
C LEU A 115 21.05 -0.95 7.40
N GLY A 116 22.21 -1.60 7.46
CA GLY A 116 22.60 -2.50 8.53
C GLY A 116 21.90 -3.85 8.42
N ASP A 117 21.64 -4.46 9.58
CA ASP A 117 21.08 -5.80 9.70
C ASP A 117 19.64 -5.86 9.19
N CYS A 118 19.49 -6.29 7.94
CA CYS A 118 18.23 -6.49 7.26
C CYS A 118 18.34 -7.60 6.21
N LYS A 119 17.21 -8.23 5.89
CA LYS A 119 17.13 -9.22 4.81
C LYS A 119 16.79 -8.51 3.51
N ILE A 120 17.74 -8.55 2.57
CA ILE A 120 17.57 -7.97 1.23
C ILE A 120 17.05 -9.02 0.24
N SER A 121 16.06 -8.65 -0.56
CA SER A 121 15.56 -9.45 -1.68
C SER A 121 15.34 -8.59 -2.91
N THR A 122 15.66 -9.12 -4.09
CA THR A 122 15.53 -8.40 -5.37
C THR A 122 14.52 -9.08 -6.28
N THR A 123 13.96 -8.32 -7.22
CA THR A 123 13.14 -8.90 -8.28
C THR A 123 14.04 -9.49 -9.37
N LYS A 124 13.61 -10.58 -10.02
CA LYS A 124 14.40 -11.33 -11.00
C LYS A 124 14.87 -10.55 -12.24
N ASN A 125 14.37 -9.33 -12.48
CA ASN A 125 14.49 -8.64 -13.77
C ASN A 125 15.37 -7.38 -13.74
N ASP A 126 16.33 -7.27 -12.82
CA ASP A 126 17.24 -6.11 -12.75
C ASP A 126 16.50 -4.76 -12.91
N SER A 127 15.32 -4.65 -12.28
CA SER A 127 14.46 -3.48 -12.42
C SER A 127 14.89 -2.33 -11.51
N GLY A 128 16.04 -2.48 -10.83
CA GLY A 128 16.44 -1.60 -9.72
C GLY A 128 15.43 -1.63 -8.57
N ILE A 129 14.70 -2.73 -8.37
CA ILE A 129 13.72 -2.87 -7.29
C ILE A 129 14.28 -3.83 -6.26
N VAL A 130 14.35 -3.35 -5.02
CA VAL A 130 14.86 -4.09 -3.87
C VAL A 130 13.86 -3.99 -2.73
N PHE A 131 13.73 -5.07 -1.97
CA PHE A 131 13.00 -5.09 -0.73
C PHE A 131 13.97 -5.35 0.43
N ALA A 132 13.92 -4.51 1.44
CA ALA A 132 14.69 -4.67 2.68
C ALA A 132 13.71 -4.96 3.83
N GLU A 133 13.87 -6.08 4.51
CA GLU A 133 13.04 -6.52 5.63
C GLU A 133 13.84 -6.50 6.92
N PHE A 134 13.29 -5.86 7.95
CA PHE A 134 13.92 -5.58 9.23
C PHE A 134 13.26 -6.37 10.37
N ASP A 135 13.97 -6.57 11.47
CA ASP A 135 13.40 -7.29 12.62
C ASP A 135 12.32 -6.47 13.35
N THR A 136 12.46 -5.14 13.35
CA THR A 136 11.63 -4.21 14.12
C THR A 136 11.13 -3.05 13.25
N PRO A 137 9.94 -2.50 13.57
CA PRO A 137 9.42 -1.32 12.88
C PRO A 137 10.34 -0.09 13.03
N ASP A 138 10.95 0.09 14.20
CA ASP A 138 11.88 1.21 14.43
C ASP A 138 13.08 1.19 13.47
N LYS A 139 13.65 0.00 13.18
CA LYS A 139 14.73 -0.14 12.21
C LYS A 139 14.25 0.19 10.79
N GLN A 140 13.02 -0.20 10.43
CA GLN A 140 12.40 0.10 9.14
C GLN A 140 12.20 1.61 8.94
N GLU A 141 11.75 2.33 9.98
CA GLU A 141 11.53 3.77 9.92
C GLU A 141 12.86 4.53 9.82
N GLN A 142 13.87 4.17 10.63
CA GLN A 142 15.21 4.74 10.52
C GLN A 142 15.84 4.54 9.13
N ALA A 143 15.65 3.35 8.54
CA ALA A 143 16.09 3.05 7.19
C ALA A 143 15.35 3.89 6.14
N LEU A 144 14.04 4.13 6.32
CA LEU A 144 13.23 4.96 5.44
C LEU A 144 13.73 6.42 5.44
N GLU A 145 13.97 6.99 6.62
CA GLU A 145 14.50 8.35 6.77
C GLU A 145 15.89 8.51 6.17
N LYS A 146 16.78 7.53 6.37
CA LYS A 146 18.11 7.50 5.76
C LYS A 146 18.02 7.53 4.24
N LEU A 147 17.18 6.70 3.64
CA LEU A 147 17.03 6.61 2.19
C LEU A 147 16.32 7.83 1.58
N ALA A 148 15.38 8.44 2.30
CA ALA A 148 14.68 9.65 1.85
C ALA A 148 15.65 10.83 1.60
N ASN A 149 16.74 10.88 2.38
CA ASN A 149 17.77 11.91 2.28
C ASN A 149 18.98 11.48 1.43
N TYR A 150 18.97 10.27 0.86
CA TYR A 150 20.12 9.73 0.14
C TYR A 150 20.10 10.17 -1.34
N GLU A 151 21.05 11.03 -1.69
CA GLU A 151 21.25 11.57 -3.03
C GLU A 151 22.73 11.56 -3.40
N VAL A 152 23.05 11.07 -4.59
CA VAL A 152 24.40 11.09 -5.17
C VAL A 152 24.29 11.56 -6.62
N ASP A 153 25.09 12.54 -7.02
CA ASP A 153 25.10 13.12 -8.37
C ASP A 153 23.71 13.54 -8.90
N GLY A 154 22.87 14.12 -8.04
CA GLY A 154 21.51 14.54 -8.41
C GLY A 154 20.50 13.38 -8.52
N LYS A 155 20.93 12.14 -8.26
CA LYS A 155 20.11 10.94 -8.35
C LYS A 155 19.71 10.47 -6.96
N LYS A 156 18.40 10.39 -6.73
CA LYS A 156 17.82 9.95 -5.47
C LYS A 156 17.40 8.49 -5.53
N VAL A 157 17.70 7.76 -4.47
CA VAL A 157 17.04 6.49 -4.19
C VAL A 157 15.61 6.80 -3.73
N ARG A 158 14.63 6.04 -4.20
CA ARG A 158 13.25 6.20 -3.74
C ARG A 158 12.88 5.03 -2.84
N ALA A 159 12.55 5.32 -1.59
CA ALA A 159 12.06 4.33 -0.64
C ALA A 159 10.62 4.65 -0.20
N SER A 160 9.84 3.61 0.05
CA SER A 160 8.56 3.68 0.74
C SER A 160 8.35 2.41 1.55
N LYS A 161 7.37 2.40 2.46
CA LYS A 161 6.94 1.14 3.07
C LYS A 161 6.51 0.15 1.98
N ALA A 162 6.88 -1.11 2.16
CA ALA A 162 6.48 -2.19 1.28
C ALA A 162 5.04 -2.59 1.58
N PHE A 163 4.51 -3.42 0.70
CA PHE A 163 3.16 -3.93 0.76
C PHE A 163 3.19 -5.44 0.86
N ASP A 164 2.62 -5.99 1.94
CA ASP A 164 2.53 -7.43 2.16
C ASP A 164 1.18 -7.96 1.71
N LYS A 165 1.20 -9.12 1.05
CA LYS A 165 -0.03 -9.84 0.74
C LYS A 165 -0.51 -10.58 1.98
N VAL A 166 -1.68 -10.21 2.46
CA VAL A 166 -2.34 -10.88 3.58
C VAL A 166 -3.50 -11.72 3.05
N PHE A 167 -3.40 -13.02 3.30
CA PHE A 167 -4.50 -13.96 3.14
C PHE A 167 -5.14 -14.14 4.53
N PRO A 168 -6.48 -14.15 4.65
CA PRO A 168 -7.10 -14.46 5.92
C PRO A 168 -6.70 -15.88 6.31
N VAL A 169 -6.27 -16.02 7.56
CA VAL A 169 -6.03 -17.33 8.16
C VAL A 169 -7.34 -18.12 8.02
N LYS A 170 -7.33 -19.22 7.26
CA LYS A 170 -8.46 -20.15 7.27
C LYS A 170 -8.54 -20.72 8.68
N THR A 171 -9.42 -20.20 9.52
CA THR A 171 -9.80 -20.86 10.77
C THR A 171 -10.42 -22.20 10.38
N ARG A 172 -9.62 -23.26 10.40
CA ARG A 172 -10.15 -24.62 10.50
C ARG A 172 -10.74 -24.69 11.90
N ASN A 173 -12.04 -24.51 12.02
CA ASN A 173 -12.75 -24.93 13.22
C ASN A 173 -12.48 -26.42 13.39
N ARG A 174 -11.55 -26.79 14.27
CA ARG A 174 -11.53 -28.11 14.88
C ARG A 174 -12.67 -28.09 15.89
N SER A 175 -13.80 -28.65 15.49
CA SER A 175 -14.73 -29.26 16.43
C SER A 175 -14.03 -30.49 17.02
N GLU A 176 -13.58 -30.37 18.27
CA GLU A 176 -13.44 -31.50 19.20
C GLU A 176 -14.36 -31.24 20.38
#